data_AF-A0AB74F3G1-F1
#
_entry.id   AF-A0AB74F3G1-F1
#
_cell.length_a   1.000
_cell.length_b   1.000
_cell.length_c   1.000
_cell.angle_alpha   90.00
_cell.angle_beta   90.00
_cell.angle_gamma   90.00
#
_symmetry.space_group_name_H-M   'P 1'
#
loop_
_entity.id
_entity.type
_entity.pdbx_description
1 polymer ?
#
loop_
_entity_poly.entity_id
_entity_poly.type
_entity_poly.pdbx_seq_one_letter_code
_entity_poly.pdbx_strand_id
1 'polypeptide(L)'
;MKASGKTFIKVTAIILIILGAFSALTGALSMAGSSMMGSVANDPAVQDALAQAGSSVSTDELARMAMISGGMLLGMGILYLVVGILGVIFAKNTGKAKLLMVLGGIVAVLAIVSTVINIINGASMSGVFMDLAFIVLAGLYFLGAKLNNDDAKAEMAAAQAIETVEVEIIEDDQDEEK
;
A
#
# COMPACT_ATOMS: atom_id res chain seq x y z
N MET A 1 -26.52 -3.23 2.07
CA MET A 1 -25.10 -2.90 1.78
C MET A 1 -24.46 -4.00 0.95
N LYS A 2 -24.65 -3.91 -0.37
CA LYS A 2 -23.89 -4.67 -1.36
C LYS A 2 -22.45 -4.14 -1.39
N ALA A 3 -21.46 -5.02 -1.32
CA ALA A 3 -20.03 -4.64 -1.35
C ALA A 3 -19.33 -5.47 -2.43
N SER A 4 -19.48 -5.04 -3.68
CA SER A 4 -19.08 -5.78 -4.87
C SER A 4 -17.55 -5.87 -5.01
N GLY A 5 -16.83 -4.86 -4.51
CA GLY A 5 -15.37 -4.80 -4.55
C GLY A 5 -14.65 -5.56 -3.43
N LYS A 6 -15.39 -6.11 -2.45
CA LYS A 6 -14.82 -6.72 -1.23
C LYS A 6 -13.75 -7.78 -1.50
N THR A 7 -13.89 -8.57 -2.56
CA THR A 7 -12.96 -9.66 -2.88
C THR A 7 -11.61 -9.11 -3.35
N PHE A 8 -11.64 -8.12 -4.26
CA PHE A 8 -10.42 -7.45 -4.72
C PHE A 8 -9.69 -6.79 -3.55
N ILE A 9 -10.41 -6.04 -2.71
CA ILE A 9 -9.82 -5.38 -1.54
C ILE A 9 -9.19 -6.43 -0.62
N LYS A 10 -9.90 -7.53 -0.29
CA LYS A 10 -9.38 -8.55 0.63
C LYS A 10 -8.14 -9.26 0.11
N VAL A 11 -8.17 -9.72 -1.14
CA VAL A 11 -7.03 -10.46 -1.72
C VAL A 11 -5.80 -9.56 -1.76
N THR A 12 -5.95 -8.35 -2.28
CA THR A 12 -4.83 -7.41 -2.34
C THR A 12 -4.35 -7.00 -0.94
N ALA A 13 -5.27 -6.76 0.00
CA ALA A 13 -4.93 -6.40 1.37
C ALA A 13 -4.13 -7.49 2.08
N ILE A 14 -4.48 -8.77 1.90
CA ILE A 14 -3.73 -9.90 2.46
C ILE A 14 -2.31 -9.93 1.87
N ILE A 15 -2.18 -9.72 0.56
CA ILE A 15 -0.86 -9.68 -0.08
C ILE A 15 -0.03 -8.50 0.48
N LEU A 16 -0.63 -7.32 0.66
CA LEU A 16 0.03 -6.17 1.28
C LEU A 16 0.48 -6.45 2.72
N ILE A 17 -0.30 -7.19 3.51
CA ILE A 17 0.12 -7.59 4.87
C ILE A 17 1.38 -8.46 4.80
N ILE A 18 1.40 -9.45 3.92
CA ILE A 18 2.54 -10.37 3.77
C ILE A 18 3.78 -9.58 3.33
N LEU A 19 3.66 -8.76 2.29
CA LEU A 19 4.74 -7.94 1.77
C LEU A 19 5.23 -6.91 2.80
N GLY A 20 4.30 -6.31 3.55
CA GLY A 20 4.60 -5.38 4.63
C GLY A 20 5.39 -6.04 5.76
N ALA A 21 5.01 -7.25 6.16
CA ALA A 21 5.72 -8.02 7.19
C ALA A 21 7.15 -8.37 6.75
N PHE A 22 7.33 -8.83 5.50
CA PHE A 22 8.67 -9.08 4.96
C PHE A 22 9.51 -7.81 4.88
N SER A 23 8.95 -6.72 4.35
CA SER A 23 9.65 -5.42 4.24
C SER A 23 10.06 -4.89 5.62
N ALA A 24 9.18 -4.97 6.61
CA ALA A 24 9.46 -4.56 7.97
C ALA A 24 10.58 -5.42 8.59
N LEU A 25 10.53 -6.74 8.40
CA LEU A 25 11.55 -7.65 8.89
C LEU A 25 12.92 -7.37 8.24
N THR A 26 12.98 -7.28 6.91
CA THR A 26 14.22 -6.96 6.18
C THR A 26 14.76 -5.58 6.53
N GLY A 27 13.89 -4.59 6.71
CA GLY A 27 14.28 -3.24 7.13
C GLY A 27 14.89 -3.23 8.52
N ALA A 28 14.23 -3.89 9.49
CA ALA A 28 14.73 -4.03 10.86
C ALA A 28 16.07 -4.78 10.90
N LEU A 29 16.22 -5.85 10.13
CA LEU A 29 17.46 -6.62 10.02
C LEU A 29 18.60 -5.80 9.38
N SER A 30 18.31 -5.00 8.35
CA SER A 30 19.32 -4.11 7.75
C SER A 30 19.81 -3.05 8.75
N MET A 31 18.88 -2.47 9.53
CA MET A 31 19.23 -1.53 10.58
C MET A 31 20.04 -2.20 11.70
N ALA A 32 19.65 -3.38 12.16
CA ALA A 32 20.41 -4.13 13.15
C ALA A 32 21.82 -4.49 12.64
N GLY A 33 21.92 -4.99 11.40
CA GLY A 33 23.20 -5.35 10.76
C GLY A 33 24.15 -4.17 10.58
N SER A 34 23.62 -2.96 10.34
CA SER A 34 24.45 -1.74 10.23
C SER A 34 25.23 -1.43 11.52
N SER A 35 24.66 -1.73 12.70
CA SER A 35 25.34 -1.53 13.99
C SER A 35 26.45 -2.54 14.24
N MET A 36 26.33 -3.75 13.66
CA MET A 36 27.34 -4.80 13.77
C MET A 36 28.50 -4.57 12.80
N MET A 37 28.24 -3.97 11.64
CA MET A 37 29.28 -3.64 10.66
C MET A 37 30.38 -2.74 11.23
N GLY A 38 30.06 -1.77 12.09
CA GLY A 38 31.09 -0.93 12.72
C GLY A 38 32.09 -1.71 13.59
N SER A 39 31.68 -2.84 14.18
CA SER A 39 32.58 -3.70 14.97
C SER A 39 33.48 -4.59 14.11
N VAL A 40 32.97 -5.06 12.96
CA VAL A 40 33.68 -5.93 12.02
C VAL A 40 34.55 -5.12 11.04
N ALA A 41 34.14 -3.89 10.73
CA ALA A 41 34.81 -2.97 9.82
C ALA A 41 36.16 -2.46 10.33
N ASN A 42 36.37 -2.48 11.65
CA ASN A 42 37.64 -2.09 12.27
C ASN A 42 38.63 -3.26 12.37
N ASP A 43 38.25 -4.46 11.91
CA ASP A 43 39.17 -5.60 11.83
C ASP A 43 40.13 -5.40 10.64
N PRO A 44 41.46 -5.39 10.87
CA PRO A 44 42.45 -5.26 9.81
C PRO A 44 42.30 -6.31 8.70
N ALA A 45 41.88 -7.54 9.02
CA ALA A 45 41.70 -8.60 8.03
C ALA A 45 40.53 -8.33 7.08
N VAL A 46 39.50 -7.63 7.56
CA VAL A 46 38.33 -7.24 6.75
C VAL A 46 38.67 -6.04 5.85
N GLN A 47 39.45 -5.09 6.35
CA GLN A 47 39.91 -3.95 5.55
C GLN A 47 40.85 -4.40 4.42
N ASP A 48 41.79 -5.31 4.71
CA ASP A 48 42.68 -5.88 3.70
C ASP A 48 41.92 -6.71 2.65
N ALA A 49 40.88 -7.43 3.05
CA ALA A 49 40.02 -8.17 2.13
C ALA A 49 39.18 -7.26 1.24
N LEU A 50 38.64 -6.15 1.78
CA LEU A 50 37.89 -5.16 1.01
C LEU A 50 38.79 -4.40 0.02
N ALA A 51 40.01 -4.06 0.44
CA ALA A 51 41.01 -3.43 -0.41
C ALA A 51 41.43 -4.36 -1.57
N GLN A 52 41.64 -5.65 -1.29
CA GLN A 52 41.92 -6.66 -2.33
C GLN A 52 40.73 -6.93 -3.26
N ALA A 53 39.50 -6.77 -2.78
CA ALA A 53 38.29 -6.87 -3.60
C ALA A 53 38.05 -5.65 -4.50
N GLY A 54 38.89 -4.60 -4.42
CA GLY A 54 38.76 -3.38 -5.21
C GLY A 54 37.55 -2.52 -4.85
N SER A 55 36.95 -2.74 -3.68
CA SER A 55 35.78 -1.98 -3.23
C SER A 55 36.21 -0.60 -2.73
N SER A 56 35.80 0.46 -3.42
CA SER A 56 36.07 1.85 -3.05
C SER A 56 35.10 2.42 -2.00
N VAL A 57 34.08 1.65 -1.62
CA VAL A 57 33.07 2.06 -0.64
C VAL A 57 33.57 1.76 0.76
N SER A 58 33.70 2.79 1.59
CA SER A 58 34.05 2.62 2.99
C SER A 58 32.95 1.85 3.74
N THR A 59 33.36 1.06 4.71
CA THR A 59 32.46 0.30 5.60
C THR A 59 31.49 1.20 6.37
N ASP A 60 31.91 2.42 6.72
CA ASP A 60 31.06 3.44 7.32
C ASP A 60 29.96 3.92 6.35
N GLU A 61 30.30 4.15 5.07
CA GLU A 61 29.30 4.54 4.07
C GLU A 61 28.31 3.41 3.83
N LEU A 62 28.77 2.16 3.80
CA LEU A 62 27.91 0.98 3.64
C LEU A 62 26.95 0.82 4.84
N ALA A 63 27.43 1.04 6.07
CA ALA A 63 26.59 1.02 7.27
C ALA A 63 25.53 2.14 7.25
N ARG A 64 25.92 3.34 6.83
CA ARG A 64 24.99 4.48 6.70
C ARG A 64 23.93 4.23 5.63
N MET A 65 24.30 3.66 4.49
CA MET A 65 23.37 3.25 3.44
C MET A 65 22.42 2.13 3.91
N ALA A 66 22.92 1.15 4.67
CA ALA A 66 22.10 0.10 5.26
C ALA A 66 21.09 0.64 6.30
N MET A 67 21.47 1.64 7.10
CA MET A 67 20.52 2.33 8.00
C MET A 67 19.43 3.07 7.24
N ILE A 68 19.79 3.86 6.23
CA ILE A 68 18.84 4.68 5.47
C ILE A 68 17.87 3.78 4.69
N SER A 69 18.40 2.81 3.95
CA SER A 69 17.59 1.86 3.20
C SER A 69 16.74 0.98 4.12
N GLY A 70 17.31 0.49 5.22
CA GLY A 70 16.60 -0.30 6.23
C GLY A 70 15.45 0.47 6.87
N GLY A 71 15.67 1.75 7.23
CA GLY A 71 14.63 2.63 7.77
C GLY A 71 13.51 2.89 6.76
N MET A 72 13.85 3.07 5.48
CA MET A 72 12.86 3.25 4.41
C MET A 72 12.03 1.98 4.16
N LEU A 73 12.67 0.81 4.12
CA LEU A 73 12.02 -0.51 4.04
C LEU A 73 11.09 -0.76 5.23
N LEU A 74 11.52 -0.37 6.43
CA LEU A 74 10.70 -0.48 7.63
C LEU A 74 9.47 0.44 7.56
N GLY A 75 9.66 1.71 7.18
CA GLY A 75 8.57 2.67 6.99
C GLY A 75 7.54 2.19 5.96
N MET A 76 8.00 1.69 4.81
CA MET A 76 7.12 1.12 3.79
C MET A 76 6.44 -0.16 4.26
N GLY A 77 7.14 -1.01 5.01
CA GLY A 77 6.58 -2.21 5.62
C GLY A 77 5.40 -1.88 6.54
N ILE A 78 5.57 -0.88 7.41
CA ILE A 78 4.51 -0.40 8.31
C ILE A 78 3.33 0.16 7.50
N LEU A 79 3.59 0.96 6.46
CA LEU A 79 2.53 1.49 5.61
C LEU A 79 1.70 0.37 4.95
N TYR A 80 2.36 -0.65 4.39
CA TYR A 80 1.68 -1.80 3.79
C TYR A 80 0.89 -2.62 4.80
N LEU A 81 1.42 -2.80 6.02
CA LEU A 81 0.69 -3.45 7.11
C LEU A 81 -0.57 -2.66 7.46
N VAL A 82 -0.49 -1.35 7.64
CA VAL A 82 -1.65 -0.49 7.97
C VAL A 82 -2.69 -0.53 6.86
N VAL A 83 -2.28 -0.29 5.60
CA VAL A 83 -3.20 -0.31 4.44
C VAL A 83 -3.84 -1.69 4.27
N GLY A 84 -3.06 -2.76 4.45
CA GLY A 84 -3.54 -4.12 4.37
C GLY A 84 -4.54 -4.45 5.50
N ILE A 85 -4.21 -4.15 6.75
CA ILE A 85 -5.10 -4.40 7.89
C ILE A 85 -6.43 -3.63 7.73
N LEU A 86 -6.37 -2.34 7.40
CA LEU A 86 -7.56 -1.53 7.16
C LEU A 86 -8.36 -2.06 5.96
N GLY A 87 -7.68 -2.55 4.92
CA GLY A 87 -8.29 -3.20 3.78
C GLY A 87 -9.09 -4.43 4.17
N VAL A 88 -8.52 -5.34 4.98
CA VAL A 88 -9.22 -6.54 5.45
C VAL A 88 -10.43 -6.19 6.32
N ILE A 89 -10.26 -5.25 7.25
CA ILE A 89 -11.30 -4.83 8.20
C ILE A 89 -12.47 -4.16 7.47
N PHE A 90 -12.18 -3.22 6.57
CA PHE A 90 -13.19 -2.39 5.93
C PHE A 90 -13.64 -2.87 4.54
N ALA A 91 -13.12 -4.00 4.03
CA ALA A 91 -13.48 -4.51 2.71
C ALA A 91 -15.00 -4.71 2.48
N LYS A 92 -15.77 -4.98 3.55
CA LYS A 92 -17.23 -5.13 3.48
C LYS A 92 -17.99 -3.84 3.85
N ASN A 93 -17.30 -2.80 4.29
CA ASN A 93 -17.89 -1.56 4.78
C ASN A 93 -17.86 -0.50 3.68
N THR A 94 -18.98 -0.37 2.96
CA THR A 94 -19.15 0.61 1.88
C THR A 94 -19.08 2.06 2.38
N GLY A 95 -19.45 2.33 3.64
CA GLY A 95 -19.30 3.64 4.28
C GLY A 95 -17.84 4.10 4.48
N LYS A 96 -16.87 3.18 4.42
CA LYS A 96 -15.42 3.48 4.48
C LYS A 96 -14.73 3.37 3.12
N ALA A 97 -15.48 3.22 2.03
CA ALA A 97 -14.91 3.01 0.70
C ALA A 97 -14.02 4.18 0.24
N LYS A 98 -14.38 5.44 0.53
CA LYS A 98 -13.53 6.60 0.21
C LYS A 98 -12.16 6.56 0.90
N LEU A 99 -12.11 6.12 2.16
CA LEU A 99 -10.84 5.93 2.88
C LEU A 99 -9.98 4.89 2.16
N LEU A 100 -10.57 3.75 1.79
CA LEU A 100 -9.86 2.69 1.05
C LEU A 100 -9.40 3.16 -0.34
N MET A 101 -10.18 4.01 -1.02
CA MET A 101 -9.74 4.62 -2.28
C MET A 101 -8.51 5.50 -2.08
N VAL A 102 -8.50 6.35 -1.03
CA VAL A 102 -7.34 7.19 -0.72
C VAL A 102 -6.11 6.34 -0.40
N LEU A 103 -6.26 5.29 0.43
CA LEU A 103 -5.16 4.39 0.76
C LEU A 103 -4.61 3.66 -0.47
N GLY A 104 -5.50 3.12 -1.31
CA GLY A 104 -5.10 2.49 -2.58
C GLY A 104 -4.41 3.46 -3.53
N GLY A 105 -4.89 4.71 -3.59
CA GLY A 105 -4.28 5.78 -4.38
C GLY A 105 -2.88 6.14 -3.89
N ILE A 106 -2.68 6.27 -2.57
CA ILE A 106 -1.35 6.53 -1.98
C ILE A 106 -0.38 5.41 -2.37
N VAL A 107 -0.78 4.14 -2.21
CA VAL A 107 0.07 3.00 -2.57
C VAL A 107 0.38 2.98 -4.07
N ALA A 108 -0.59 3.32 -4.93
CA ALA A 108 -0.39 3.39 -6.37
C ALA A 108 0.62 4.48 -6.77
N VAL A 109 0.50 5.68 -6.20
CA VAL A 109 1.44 6.79 -6.45
C VAL A 109 2.84 6.40 -5.99
N LEU A 110 2.98 5.83 -4.80
CA LEU A 110 4.27 5.38 -4.27
C LEU A 110 4.91 4.31 -5.16
N ALA A 111 4.12 3.35 -5.65
CA ALA A 111 4.61 2.32 -6.55
C ALA A 111 5.13 2.94 -7.85
N ILE A 112 4.37 3.83 -8.50
CA ILE A 112 4.76 4.50 -9.75
C ILE A 112 6.05 5.32 -9.54
N VAL A 113 6.12 6.13 -8.48
CA VAL A 113 7.30 6.95 -8.18
C VAL A 113 8.52 6.06 -7.98
N SER A 114 8.37 4.95 -7.24
CA SER A 114 9.45 4.00 -7.00
C SER A 114 9.93 3.35 -8.30
N THR A 115 9.01 2.93 -9.17
CA THR A 115 9.35 2.37 -10.49
C THR A 115 10.14 3.36 -11.34
N VAL A 116 9.72 4.63 -11.39
CA VAL A 116 10.40 5.67 -12.16
C VAL A 116 11.83 5.87 -11.64
N ILE A 117 12.00 5.96 -10.32
CA ILE A 117 13.34 6.07 -9.70
C ILE A 117 14.19 4.85 -10.03
N ASN A 118 13.64 3.64 -9.94
CA ASN A 118 14.34 2.40 -10.26
C ASN A 118 14.80 2.37 -11.73
N ILE A 119 13.94 2.78 -12.66
CA ILE A 119 14.29 2.88 -14.09
C ILE A 119 15.44 3.87 -14.30
N ILE A 120 15.37 5.06 -13.70
CA ILE A 120 16.43 6.08 -13.79
C ILE A 120 17.76 5.55 -13.24
N ASN A 121 17.71 4.74 -12.19
CA ASN A 121 18.88 4.10 -11.58
C ASN A 121 19.38 2.86 -12.34
N GLY A 122 18.83 2.55 -13.51
CA GLY A 122 19.29 1.45 -14.36
C GLY A 122 18.72 0.08 -13.96
N ALA A 123 17.53 0.03 -13.38
CA ALA A 123 16.87 -1.24 -13.06
C ALA A 123 16.79 -2.17 -14.26
N SER A 124 17.05 -3.46 -14.03
CA SER A 124 16.87 -4.49 -15.03
C SER A 124 15.39 -4.63 -15.40
N MET A 125 15.10 -5.15 -16.61
CA MET A 125 13.72 -5.42 -17.03
C MET A 125 12.98 -6.32 -16.02
N SER A 126 13.66 -7.28 -15.41
CA SER A 126 13.08 -8.12 -14.35
C SER A 126 12.64 -7.31 -13.12
N GLY A 127 13.40 -6.29 -12.73
CA GLY A 127 13.02 -5.38 -11.64
C GLY A 127 11.77 -4.56 -11.99
N VAL A 128 11.74 -4.02 -13.20
CA VAL A 128 10.60 -3.24 -13.71
C VAL A 128 9.31 -4.08 -13.76
N PHE A 129 9.39 -5.36 -14.15
CA PHE A 129 8.21 -6.25 -14.15
C PHE A 129 7.65 -6.50 -12.74
N MET A 130 8.51 -6.63 -11.73
CA MET A 130 8.06 -6.80 -10.34
C MET A 130 7.38 -5.53 -9.83
N ASP A 131 7.93 -4.37 -10.14
CA ASP A 131 7.32 -3.08 -9.81
C ASP A 131 5.94 -2.92 -10.49
N LEU A 132 5.79 -3.39 -11.73
CA LEU A 132 4.52 -3.37 -12.45
C LEU A 132 3.46 -4.24 -11.76
N ALA A 133 3.84 -5.39 -11.21
CA ALA A 133 2.93 -6.23 -10.43
C ALA A 133 2.42 -5.48 -9.19
N PHE A 134 3.26 -4.70 -8.51
CA PHE A 134 2.84 -3.84 -7.40
C PHE A 134 1.85 -2.75 -7.83
N ILE A 135 2.06 -2.14 -8.99
CA ILE A 135 1.12 -1.16 -9.56
C ILE A 135 -0.23 -1.83 -9.84
N VAL A 136 -0.23 -3.04 -10.41
CA VAL A 136 -1.45 -3.82 -10.63
C VAL A 136 -2.16 -4.13 -9.31
N LEU A 137 -1.43 -4.54 -8.26
CA LEU A 137 -2.00 -4.73 -6.93
C LEU A 137 -2.67 -3.44 -6.43
N ALA A 138 -1.96 -2.31 -6.46
CA ALA A 138 -2.51 -1.03 -6.03
C ALA A 138 -3.77 -0.65 -6.84
N GLY A 139 -3.76 -0.89 -8.14
CA GLY A 139 -4.90 -0.71 -9.03
C GLY A 139 -6.09 -1.58 -8.65
N LEU A 140 -5.87 -2.86 -8.32
CA LEU A 140 -6.92 -3.78 -7.84
C LEU A 140 -7.49 -3.34 -6.49
N TYR A 141 -6.65 -2.87 -5.56
CA TYR A 141 -7.12 -2.33 -4.28
C TYR A 141 -8.02 -1.12 -4.50
N PHE A 142 -7.55 -0.16 -5.32
CA PHE A 142 -8.28 1.06 -5.64
C PHE A 142 -9.60 0.75 -6.37
N LEU A 143 -9.57 -0.15 -7.35
CA LEU A 143 -10.76 -0.56 -8.09
C LEU A 143 -11.79 -1.20 -7.17
N GLY A 144 -11.36 -2.11 -6.28
CA GLY A 144 -12.25 -2.70 -5.28
C GLY A 144 -12.87 -1.63 -4.38
N ALA A 145 -12.09 -0.66 -3.93
CA ALA A 145 -12.59 0.45 -3.11
C ALA A 145 -13.57 1.34 -3.88
N LYS A 146 -13.31 1.62 -5.16
CA LYS A 146 -14.20 2.38 -6.04
C LYS A 146 -15.54 1.68 -6.21
N LEU A 147 -15.55 0.38 -6.50
CA LEU A 147 -16.78 -0.41 -6.63
C LEU A 147 -17.63 -0.36 -5.35
N ASN A 148 -17.01 -0.48 -4.18
CA ASN A 148 -17.71 -0.36 -2.90
C ASN A 148 -18.28 1.07 -2.66
N ASN A 149 -17.59 2.10 -3.16
CA ASN A 149 -18.07 3.48 -3.06
C ASN A 149 -19.24 3.74 -4.01
N ASP A 150 -19.23 3.13 -5.20
CA ASP A 150 -20.31 3.24 -6.17
C ASP A 150 -21.56 2.49 -5.67
N ASP A 151 -21.39 1.30 -5.06
CA ASP A 151 -22.48 0.60 -4.36
C ASP A 151 -23.09 1.47 -3.24
N ALA A 152 -22.25 2.16 -2.45
CA ALA A 152 -22.73 3.05 -1.38
C ALA A 152 -23.61 4.19 -1.92
N LYS A 153 -23.18 4.81 -3.02
CA LYS A 153 -23.93 5.90 -3.67
C LYS A 153 -25.25 5.41 -4.24
N ALA A 154 -25.26 4.23 -4.86
CA ALA A 154 -26.48 3.65 -5.42
C ALA A 154 -27.52 3.36 -4.33
N GLU A 155 -27.09 2.84 -3.18
CA GLU A 155 -27.99 2.60 -2.04
C GLU A 155 -28.58 3.90 -1.46
N MET A 156 -27.76 4.96 -1.36
CA MET A 156 -28.25 6.27 -0.92
C MET A 156 -29.26 6.89 -1.90
N ALA A 157 -29.00 6.77 -3.21
CA ALA A 157 -29.91 7.27 -4.23
C ALA A 157 -31.24 6.51 -4.25
N ALA A 158 -31.20 5.18 -4.09
CA ALA A 158 -32.40 4.36 -4.02
C ALA A 158 -33.26 4.70 -2.78
N ALA A 159 -32.63 4.95 -1.62
CA ALA A 159 -33.34 5.36 -0.41
C ALA A 159 -34.02 6.72 -0.57
N GLN A 160 -33.34 7.70 -1.18
CA GLN A 160 -33.91 9.02 -1.48
C GLN A 160 -35.09 8.94 -2.46
N ALA A 161 -35.01 8.06 -3.46
CA ALA A 161 -36.10 7.86 -4.40
C ALA A 161 -37.34 7.27 -3.72
N ILE A 162 -37.17 6.32 -2.79
CA ILE A 162 -38.28 5.76 -2.01
C ILE A 162 -38.92 6.82 -1.12
N GLU A 163 -38.12 7.60 -0.39
CA GLU A 163 -38.62 8.70 0.45
C GLU A 163 -39.36 9.75 -0.38
N THR A 164 -38.87 10.08 -1.57
CA THR A 164 -39.54 11.02 -2.48
C THR A 164 -40.91 10.50 -2.93
N VAL A 165 -40.98 9.22 -3.30
CA VAL A 165 -42.24 8.58 -3.72
C VAL A 165 -43.21 8.46 -2.54
N GLU A 166 -42.76 8.14 -1.34
CA GLU A 166 -43.62 8.12 -0.15
C GLU A 166 -44.20 9.51 0.16
N VAL A 167 -43.41 10.58 0.02
CA VAL A 167 -43.91 11.95 0.20
C VAL A 167 -44.93 12.33 -0.88
N GLU A 168 -44.69 11.99 -2.14
CA GLU A 168 -45.60 12.26 -3.26
C GLU A 168 -46.96 11.54 -3.09
N ILE A 169 -46.95 10.27 -2.66
CA ILE A 169 -48.19 9.51 -2.39
C ILE A 169 -48.99 10.14 -1.23
N ILE A 170 -48.31 10.62 -0.17
CA ILE A 170 -49.00 11.25 0.97
C ILE A 170 -49.62 12.60 0.58
N GLU A 171 -48.97 13.37 -0.30
CA GLU A 171 -49.51 14.64 -0.79
C GLU A 171 -50.74 14.41 -1.70
N ASP A 172 -50.71 13.42 -2.59
CA ASP A 172 -51.86 13.09 -3.46
C ASP A 172 -53.08 12.59 -2.66
N ASP A 173 -52.88 11.75 -1.62
CA ASP A 173 -53.98 11.28 -0.76
C ASP A 173 -54.61 12.42 0.09
N GLN A 174 -53.86 13.48 0.40
CA GLN A 174 -54.38 14.64 1.15
C GLN A 174 -55.21 15.60 0.28
N ASP A 175 -55.00 15.61 -1.03
CA ASP A 175 -55.71 16.47 -1.97
C ASP A 175 -57.02 15.85 -2.51
N GLU A 176 -57.19 14.52 -2.44
CA GLU A 176 -58.46 13.84 -2.77
C GLU A 176 -59.54 13.93 -1.67
N GLU A 177 -59.19 14.33 -0.44
CA GLU A 177 -60.16 14.50 0.68
C GLU A 177 -60.79 15.91 0.79
N LYS A 178 -60.55 16.82 -0.16
CA LYS A 178 -61.17 18.16 -0.21
C LYS A 178 -62.18 18.33 -1.34
#